data_AF-A0A7K6PLH8-F1
#
_entry.id   AF-A0A7K6PLH8-F1
#
_cell.length_a   1.000
_cell.length_b   1.000
_cell.length_c   1.000
_cell.angle_alpha   90.00
_cell.angle_beta   90.00
_cell.angle_gamma   90.00
#
_symmetry.space_group_name_H-M   'P 1'
#
loop_
_entity.id
_entity.type
_entity.pdbx_description
1 polymer ?
#
loop_
_entity_poly.entity_id
_entity_poly.type
_entity_poly.pdbx_seq_one_letter_code
_entity_poly.pdbx_strand_id
1 'polypeptide(L)'
;VCSSYTKKESDLNGAQVKLREFEAALNSKEAALATALGDKKSLEGETEDLKDQIRELEASLAAAKDQLINETLQKVDLENRCQSLIEDLEFRKNMYEEEINETRRKHETRLVEVDSGRQIEYEHKLAQALHEIREQHDAQVKLYKEELEETYHSKLESARLSVEMSSSAANTIREQLNESRIRIDSLSSHITSLQKESRAWQDRAQELESSLAQEQENCRKTLAEKEKEIAEIRNQMQEQLTDYEQLLDVKLALDMEINAYRKLLEGEEERLKLSPSPSSRVTVSRASSSRSVRTAGGKRKRIDVEESEASSSVTISHSASATGNVSIEEIDVDGKFIRLKNTSEQ
;
A
#
# COMPACT_ATOMS: atom_id res chain seq x y z
N VAL A 1 -49.83 -28.97 -220.03
CA VAL A 1 -50.63 -29.08 -218.77
C VAL A 1 -50.01 -30.01 -217.71
N CYS A 2 -48.96 -30.82 -218.00
CA CYS A 2 -48.34 -31.70 -216.99
C CYS A 2 -47.24 -31.09 -216.08
N SER A 3 -46.81 -29.84 -216.24
CA SER A 3 -45.66 -29.29 -215.49
C SER A 3 -46.01 -28.46 -214.23
N SER A 4 -47.30 -28.18 -213.97
CA SER A 4 -47.72 -27.34 -212.83
C SER A 4 -48.11 -28.13 -211.57
N TYR A 5 -48.22 -29.46 -211.66
CA TYR A 5 -48.64 -30.31 -210.54
C TYR A 5 -47.45 -30.74 -209.65
N THR A 6 -46.29 -31.03 -210.24
CA THR A 6 -45.08 -31.47 -209.51
C THR A 6 -44.50 -30.40 -208.60
N LYS A 7 -44.62 -29.12 -208.97
CA LYS A 7 -44.11 -28.00 -208.17
C LYS A 7 -44.97 -27.72 -206.92
N LYS A 8 -46.29 -27.92 -207.03
CA LYS A 8 -47.20 -27.80 -205.87
C LYS A 8 -47.01 -28.96 -204.88
N GLU A 9 -46.64 -30.13 -205.37
CA GLU A 9 -46.37 -31.31 -204.56
C GLU A 9 -45.05 -31.20 -203.78
N SER A 10 -44.00 -30.57 -204.36
CA SER A 10 -42.75 -30.27 -203.64
C SER A 10 -42.93 -29.21 -202.57
N ASP A 11 -43.72 -28.17 -202.84
CA ASP A 11 -43.99 -27.09 -201.88
C ASP A 11 -44.85 -27.57 -200.70
N LEU A 12 -45.79 -28.48 -200.96
CA LEU A 12 -46.59 -29.15 -199.93
C LEU A 12 -45.70 -30.04 -199.02
N ASN A 13 -44.78 -30.81 -199.60
CA ASN A 13 -43.83 -31.62 -198.83
C ASN A 13 -42.87 -30.75 -198.01
N GLY A 14 -42.36 -29.64 -198.57
CA GLY A 14 -41.50 -28.71 -197.84
C GLY A 14 -42.22 -28.04 -196.66
N ALA A 15 -43.51 -27.71 -196.83
CA ALA A 15 -44.35 -27.21 -195.74
C ALA A 15 -44.64 -28.29 -194.68
N GLN A 16 -44.87 -29.54 -195.08
CA GLN A 16 -45.06 -30.66 -194.16
C GLN A 16 -43.80 -30.98 -193.34
N VAL A 17 -42.61 -30.89 -193.92
CA VAL A 17 -41.35 -31.08 -193.19
C VAL A 17 -41.14 -29.95 -192.18
N LYS A 18 -41.36 -28.69 -192.57
CA LYS A 18 -41.28 -27.55 -191.64
C LYS A 18 -42.30 -27.65 -190.51
N LEU A 19 -43.51 -28.13 -190.81
CA LEU A 19 -44.55 -28.35 -189.81
C LEU A 19 -44.13 -29.44 -188.82
N ARG A 20 -43.55 -30.56 -189.29
CA ARG A 20 -42.97 -31.60 -188.43
C ARG A 20 -41.77 -31.10 -187.61
N GLU A 21 -40.91 -30.25 -188.16
CA GLU A 21 -39.79 -29.65 -187.42
C GLU A 21 -40.28 -28.69 -186.33
N PHE A 22 -41.29 -27.86 -186.63
CA PHE A 22 -41.91 -27.01 -185.62
C PHE A 22 -42.68 -27.81 -184.57
N GLU A 23 -43.36 -28.90 -184.93
CA GLU A 23 -43.98 -29.84 -183.99
C GLU A 23 -42.93 -30.51 -183.10
N ALA A 24 -41.79 -30.95 -183.66
CA ALA A 24 -40.70 -31.53 -182.88
C ALA A 24 -40.04 -30.51 -181.93
N ALA A 25 -39.86 -29.26 -182.39
CA ALA A 25 -39.35 -28.18 -181.56
C ALA A 25 -40.36 -27.77 -180.47
N LEU A 26 -41.66 -27.77 -180.77
CA LEU A 26 -42.73 -27.54 -179.80
C LEU A 26 -42.74 -28.64 -178.74
N ASN A 27 -42.73 -29.91 -179.15
CA ASN A 27 -42.69 -31.06 -178.23
C ASN A 27 -41.42 -31.06 -177.36
N SER A 28 -40.27 -30.68 -177.93
CA SER A 28 -39.01 -30.52 -177.18
C SER A 28 -39.10 -29.39 -176.16
N LYS A 29 -39.70 -28.25 -176.53
CA LYS A 29 -39.93 -27.13 -175.61
C LYS A 29 -40.97 -27.45 -174.55
N GLU A 30 -42.03 -28.17 -174.89
CA GLU A 30 -43.04 -28.67 -173.94
C GLU A 30 -42.43 -29.67 -172.96
N ALA A 31 -41.57 -30.58 -173.43
CA ALA A 31 -40.84 -31.50 -172.56
C ALA A 31 -39.87 -30.76 -171.61
N ALA A 32 -39.10 -29.79 -172.12
CA ALA A 32 -38.22 -28.98 -171.29
C ALA A 32 -39.00 -28.13 -170.26
N LEU A 33 -40.17 -27.61 -170.65
CA LEU A 33 -41.06 -26.86 -169.76
C LEU A 33 -41.66 -27.80 -168.70
N ALA A 34 -42.05 -29.02 -169.06
CA ALA A 34 -42.53 -30.04 -168.11
C ALA A 34 -41.44 -30.44 -167.10
N THR A 35 -40.19 -30.65 -167.53
CA THR A 35 -39.07 -30.92 -166.63
C THR A 35 -38.79 -29.73 -165.70
N ALA A 36 -38.74 -28.50 -166.24
CA ALA A 36 -38.54 -27.30 -165.43
C ALA A 36 -39.69 -27.06 -164.43
N LEU A 37 -40.93 -27.42 -164.77
CA LEU A 37 -42.05 -27.39 -163.83
C LEU A 37 -41.97 -28.50 -162.77
N GLY A 38 -41.43 -29.66 -163.12
CA GLY A 38 -41.12 -30.74 -162.16
C GLY A 38 -40.05 -30.32 -161.16
N ASP A 39 -38.94 -29.79 -161.64
CA ASP A 39 -37.84 -29.28 -160.81
C ASP A 39 -38.30 -28.10 -159.95
N LYS A 40 -39.11 -27.18 -160.51
CA LYS A 40 -39.73 -26.11 -159.74
C LYS A 40 -40.59 -26.65 -158.60
N LYS A 41 -41.42 -27.67 -158.84
CA LYS A 41 -42.23 -28.30 -157.78
C LYS A 41 -41.38 -29.03 -156.74
N SER A 42 -40.30 -29.68 -157.15
CA SER A 42 -39.35 -30.34 -156.24
C SER A 42 -38.67 -29.31 -155.33
N LEU A 43 -38.16 -28.22 -155.91
CA LEU A 43 -37.52 -27.14 -155.17
C LEU A 43 -38.53 -26.40 -154.29
N GLU A 44 -39.77 -26.20 -154.74
CA GLU A 44 -40.84 -25.65 -153.90
C GLU A 44 -41.11 -26.55 -152.68
N GLY A 45 -41.16 -27.88 -152.88
CA GLY A 45 -41.26 -28.85 -151.78
C GLY A 45 -40.08 -28.78 -150.80
N GLU A 46 -38.85 -28.81 -151.30
CA GLU A 46 -37.64 -28.68 -150.49
C GLU A 46 -37.59 -27.34 -149.73
N THR A 47 -38.07 -26.25 -150.33
CA THR A 47 -38.15 -24.95 -149.64
C THR A 47 -39.21 -24.93 -148.54
N GLU A 48 -40.31 -25.66 -148.68
CA GLU A 48 -41.29 -25.80 -147.60
C GLU A 48 -40.76 -26.71 -146.48
N ASP A 49 -40.13 -27.85 -146.82
CA ASP A 49 -39.50 -28.73 -145.82
C ASP A 49 -38.41 -28.01 -145.02
N LEU A 50 -37.57 -27.21 -145.69
CA LEU A 50 -36.55 -26.38 -145.02
C LEU A 50 -37.19 -25.29 -144.15
N LYS A 51 -38.30 -24.69 -144.56
CA LYS A 51 -39.03 -23.71 -143.73
C LYS A 51 -39.62 -24.39 -142.50
N ASP A 52 -40.17 -25.59 -142.63
CA ASP A 52 -40.73 -26.34 -141.50
C ASP A 52 -39.63 -26.76 -140.52
N GLN A 53 -38.48 -27.22 -141.01
CA GLN A 53 -37.29 -27.48 -140.17
C GLN A 53 -36.79 -26.22 -139.47
N ILE A 54 -36.76 -25.07 -140.16
CA ILE A 54 -36.38 -23.79 -139.53
C ILE A 54 -37.38 -23.45 -138.41
N ARG A 55 -38.69 -23.58 -138.64
CA ARG A 55 -39.70 -23.32 -137.60
C ARG A 55 -39.56 -24.27 -136.41
N GLU A 56 -39.27 -25.55 -136.64
CA GLU A 56 -39.05 -26.53 -135.57
C GLU A 56 -37.77 -26.25 -134.77
N LEU A 57 -36.69 -25.85 -135.45
CA LEU A 57 -35.45 -25.41 -134.80
C LEU A 57 -35.64 -24.11 -134.02
N GLU A 58 -36.43 -23.16 -134.53
CA GLU A 58 -36.78 -21.92 -133.83
C GLU A 58 -37.62 -22.21 -132.58
N ALA A 59 -38.59 -23.12 -132.67
CA ALA A 59 -39.43 -23.53 -131.54
C ALA A 59 -38.61 -24.28 -130.46
N SER A 60 -37.75 -25.21 -130.86
CA SER A 60 -36.87 -25.91 -129.92
C SER A 60 -35.83 -24.99 -129.27
N LEU A 61 -35.30 -24.01 -130.02
CA LEU A 61 -34.42 -22.98 -129.48
C LEU A 61 -35.13 -22.05 -128.49
N ALA A 62 -36.39 -21.69 -128.76
CA ALA A 62 -37.21 -20.93 -127.81
C ALA A 62 -37.46 -21.74 -126.52
N ALA A 63 -37.85 -23.01 -126.63
CA ALA A 63 -38.07 -23.89 -125.49
C ALA A 63 -36.79 -24.10 -124.65
N ALA A 64 -35.64 -24.28 -125.29
CA ALA A 64 -34.36 -24.41 -124.60
C ALA A 64 -33.95 -23.11 -123.87
N LYS A 65 -34.25 -21.94 -124.44
CA LYS A 65 -34.04 -20.65 -123.77
C LYS A 65 -34.94 -20.50 -122.55
N ASP A 66 -36.21 -20.86 -122.66
CA ASP A 66 -37.14 -20.80 -121.54
C ASP A 66 -36.73 -21.78 -120.42
N GLN A 67 -36.30 -22.98 -120.77
CA GLN A 67 -35.73 -23.94 -119.82
C GLN A 67 -34.49 -23.39 -119.12
N LEU A 68 -33.55 -22.82 -119.88
CA LEU A 68 -32.35 -22.19 -119.32
C LEU A 68 -32.71 -21.06 -118.35
N ILE A 69 -33.67 -20.19 -118.71
CA ILE A 69 -34.14 -19.11 -117.82
C ILE A 69 -34.72 -19.70 -116.53
N ASN A 70 -35.58 -20.72 -116.63
CA ASN A 70 -36.17 -21.37 -115.46
C ASN A 70 -35.12 -22.05 -114.56
N GLU A 71 -34.14 -22.75 -115.14
CA GLU A 71 -33.04 -23.36 -114.40
C GLU A 71 -32.15 -22.31 -113.73
N THR A 72 -31.85 -21.20 -114.41
CA THR A 72 -31.08 -20.10 -113.81
C THR A 72 -31.82 -19.46 -112.65
N LEU A 73 -33.15 -19.30 -112.75
CA LEU A 73 -33.98 -18.78 -111.66
C LEU A 73 -33.98 -19.74 -110.46
N GLN A 74 -34.19 -21.04 -110.71
CA GLN A 74 -34.13 -22.07 -109.65
C GLN A 74 -32.76 -22.14 -108.98
N LYS A 75 -31.67 -22.00 -109.75
CA LYS A 75 -30.31 -21.96 -109.21
C LYS A 75 -30.14 -20.76 -108.26
N VAL A 76 -30.57 -19.57 -108.68
CA VAL A 76 -30.50 -18.36 -107.84
C VAL A 76 -31.34 -18.51 -106.57
N ASP A 77 -32.55 -19.07 -106.66
CA ASP A 77 -33.40 -19.31 -105.49
C ASP A 77 -32.75 -20.28 -104.49
N LEU A 78 -32.11 -21.35 -104.98
CA LEU A 78 -31.38 -22.30 -104.14
C LEU A 78 -30.12 -21.68 -103.52
N GLU A 79 -29.37 -20.88 -104.28
CA GLU A 79 -28.21 -20.14 -103.77
C GLU A 79 -28.62 -19.17 -102.66
N ASN A 80 -29.70 -18.40 -102.87
CA ASN A 80 -30.26 -17.50 -101.86
C ASN A 80 -30.68 -18.27 -100.60
N ARG A 81 -31.35 -19.42 -100.76
CA ARG A 81 -31.76 -20.26 -99.62
C ARG A 81 -30.57 -20.86 -98.88
N CYS A 82 -29.55 -21.30 -99.59
CA CYS A 82 -28.29 -21.75 -98.98
C CYS A 82 -27.63 -20.62 -98.20
N GLN A 83 -27.58 -19.41 -98.76
CA GLN A 83 -27.01 -18.24 -98.10
C GLN A 83 -27.78 -17.89 -96.81
N SER A 84 -29.11 -17.83 -96.85
CA SER A 84 -29.93 -17.60 -95.65
C SER A 84 -29.72 -18.69 -94.59
N LEU A 85 -29.59 -19.96 -94.99
CA LEU A 85 -29.31 -21.05 -94.04
C LEU A 85 -27.91 -20.96 -93.43
N ILE A 86 -26.92 -20.47 -94.16
CA ILE A 86 -25.56 -20.24 -93.64
C ILE A 86 -25.60 -19.11 -92.59
N GLU A 87 -26.25 -18.00 -92.91
CA GLU A 87 -26.41 -16.86 -92.01
C GLU A 87 -27.19 -17.24 -90.74
N ASP A 88 -28.27 -18.02 -90.86
CA ASP A 88 -29.02 -18.54 -89.70
C ASP A 88 -28.15 -19.45 -88.81
N LEU A 89 -27.30 -20.28 -89.42
CA LEU A 89 -26.43 -21.20 -88.70
C LEU A 89 -25.32 -20.43 -87.97
N GLU A 90 -24.71 -19.44 -88.63
CA GLU A 90 -23.74 -18.54 -88.01
C GLU A 90 -24.36 -17.73 -86.87
N PHE A 91 -25.56 -17.17 -87.06
CA PHE A 91 -26.29 -16.48 -86.02
C PHE A 91 -26.54 -17.37 -84.79
N ARG A 92 -27.01 -18.60 -85.01
CA ARG A 92 -27.24 -19.56 -83.91
C ARG A 92 -25.94 -19.95 -83.21
N LYS A 93 -24.85 -20.17 -83.95
CA LYS A 93 -23.52 -20.45 -83.36
C LYS A 93 -23.07 -19.30 -82.46
N ASN A 94 -23.13 -18.07 -82.96
CA ASN A 94 -22.75 -16.89 -82.20
C ASN A 94 -23.61 -16.73 -80.94
N MET A 95 -24.92 -16.99 -81.05
CA MET A 95 -25.81 -16.95 -79.88
C MET A 95 -25.46 -17.99 -78.82
N TYR A 96 -25.19 -19.24 -79.22
CA TYR A 96 -24.77 -20.27 -78.27
C TYR A 96 -23.40 -19.97 -77.66
N GLU A 97 -22.47 -19.42 -78.42
CA GLU A 97 -21.17 -18.98 -77.89
C GLU A 97 -21.34 -17.85 -76.86
N GLU A 98 -22.22 -16.88 -77.12
CA GLU A 98 -22.54 -15.82 -76.17
C GLU A 98 -23.20 -16.36 -74.89
N GLU A 99 -24.19 -17.27 -75.00
CA GLU A 99 -24.81 -17.91 -73.84
C GLU A 99 -23.80 -18.72 -73.01
N ILE A 100 -22.90 -19.46 -73.66
CA ILE A 100 -21.82 -20.20 -72.98
C ILE A 100 -20.88 -19.22 -72.28
N ASN A 101 -20.52 -18.11 -72.92
CA ASN A 101 -19.64 -17.11 -72.32
C ASN A 101 -20.32 -16.39 -71.14
N GLU A 102 -21.60 -16.09 -71.22
CA GLU A 102 -22.35 -15.45 -70.14
C GLU A 102 -22.53 -16.38 -68.94
N THR A 103 -22.86 -17.65 -69.18
CA THR A 103 -22.95 -18.66 -68.11
C THR A 103 -21.62 -18.90 -67.43
N ARG A 104 -20.51 -18.99 -68.18
CA ARG A 104 -19.15 -19.06 -67.62
C ARG A 104 -18.81 -17.85 -66.76
N ARG A 105 -19.06 -16.63 -67.24
CA ARG A 105 -18.83 -15.40 -66.47
C ARG A 105 -19.62 -15.37 -65.16
N LYS A 106 -20.91 -15.71 -65.19
CA LYS A 106 -21.75 -15.78 -63.99
C LYS A 106 -21.25 -16.81 -62.97
N HIS A 107 -20.71 -17.94 -63.44
CA HIS A 107 -20.14 -18.96 -62.56
C HIS A 107 -18.83 -18.49 -61.94
N GLU A 108 -17.95 -17.87 -62.73
CA GLU A 108 -16.67 -17.33 -62.27
C GLU A 108 -16.87 -16.22 -61.23
N THR A 109 -17.76 -15.27 -61.47
CA THR A 109 -18.06 -14.20 -60.50
C THR A 109 -18.60 -14.76 -59.19
N ARG A 110 -19.54 -15.73 -59.25
CA ARG A 110 -20.09 -16.36 -58.05
C ARG A 110 -19.03 -17.12 -57.27
N LEU A 111 -18.10 -17.78 -57.94
CA LEU A 111 -17.02 -18.54 -57.28
C LEU A 111 -16.07 -17.59 -56.56
N VAL A 112 -15.67 -16.50 -57.21
CA VAL A 112 -14.81 -15.46 -56.63
C VAL A 112 -15.49 -14.75 -55.45
N GLU A 113 -16.78 -14.43 -55.56
CA GLU A 113 -17.55 -13.81 -54.47
C GLU A 113 -17.69 -14.74 -53.26
N VAL A 114 -17.93 -16.03 -53.49
CA VAL A 114 -18.06 -17.02 -52.40
C VAL A 114 -16.71 -17.29 -51.72
N ASP A 115 -15.63 -17.41 -52.49
CA ASP A 115 -14.29 -17.62 -51.94
C ASP A 115 -13.78 -16.38 -51.20
N SER A 116 -13.99 -15.18 -51.78
CA SER A 116 -13.66 -13.90 -51.14
C SER A 116 -14.48 -13.69 -49.86
N GLY A 117 -15.80 -13.95 -49.89
CA GLY A 117 -16.67 -13.84 -48.73
C GLY A 117 -16.24 -14.76 -47.59
N ARG A 118 -15.96 -16.04 -47.90
CA ARG A 118 -15.44 -16.99 -46.91
C ARG A 118 -14.10 -16.55 -46.34
N GLN A 119 -13.19 -16.08 -47.18
CA GLN A 119 -11.89 -15.59 -46.74
C GLN A 119 -12.03 -14.40 -45.77
N ILE A 120 -12.86 -13.42 -46.11
CA ILE A 120 -13.14 -12.25 -45.25
C ILE A 120 -13.75 -12.69 -43.91
N GLU A 121 -14.70 -13.64 -43.92
CA GLU A 121 -15.29 -14.18 -42.70
C GLU A 121 -14.25 -14.88 -41.81
N TYR A 122 -13.34 -15.66 -42.41
CA TYR A 122 -12.26 -16.31 -41.67
C TYR A 122 -11.27 -15.29 -41.10
N GLU A 123 -10.86 -14.29 -41.89
CA GLU A 123 -9.99 -13.21 -41.45
C GLU A 123 -10.64 -12.41 -40.31
N HIS A 124 -11.93 -12.10 -40.42
CA HIS A 124 -12.69 -11.42 -39.36
C HIS A 124 -12.77 -12.26 -38.08
N LYS A 125 -13.13 -13.55 -38.18
CA LYS A 125 -13.19 -14.46 -37.02
C LYS A 125 -11.82 -14.63 -36.36
N LEU A 126 -10.75 -14.71 -37.14
CA LEU A 126 -9.38 -14.78 -36.64
C LEU A 126 -9.00 -13.48 -35.92
N ALA A 127 -9.29 -12.32 -36.51
CA ALA A 127 -9.03 -11.02 -35.92
C ALA A 127 -9.81 -10.84 -34.60
N GLN A 128 -11.07 -11.26 -34.57
CA GLN A 128 -11.91 -11.24 -33.38
C GLN A 128 -11.35 -12.15 -32.28
N ALA A 129 -11.00 -13.40 -32.59
CA ALA A 129 -10.40 -14.31 -31.61
C ALA A 129 -9.07 -13.78 -31.06
N LEU A 130 -8.22 -13.18 -31.91
CA LEU A 130 -6.99 -12.53 -31.46
C LEU A 130 -7.26 -11.32 -30.58
N HIS A 131 -8.32 -10.57 -30.85
CA HIS A 131 -8.73 -9.44 -30.03
C HIS A 131 -9.23 -9.90 -28.65
N GLU A 132 -10.10 -10.93 -28.62
CA GLU A 132 -10.60 -11.53 -27.37
C GLU A 132 -9.45 -12.09 -26.51
N ILE A 133 -8.46 -12.76 -27.11
CA ILE A 133 -7.28 -13.26 -26.39
C ILE A 133 -6.46 -12.10 -25.80
N ARG A 134 -6.27 -11.02 -26.56
CA ARG A 134 -5.56 -9.83 -26.06
C ARG A 134 -6.31 -9.17 -24.91
N GLU A 135 -7.63 -9.02 -25.04
CA GLU A 135 -8.47 -8.43 -23.99
C GLU A 135 -8.45 -9.28 -22.71
N GLN A 136 -8.52 -10.61 -22.83
CA GLN A 136 -8.38 -11.52 -21.70
C GLN A 136 -7.01 -11.40 -21.02
N HIS A 137 -5.93 -11.32 -21.80
CA HIS A 137 -4.60 -11.11 -21.25
C HIS A 137 -4.45 -9.76 -20.57
N ASP A 138 -4.95 -8.68 -21.18
CA ASP A 138 -4.92 -7.35 -20.58
C ASP A 138 -5.74 -7.28 -19.29
N ALA A 139 -6.89 -7.95 -19.25
CA ALA A 139 -7.71 -8.07 -18.04
C ALA A 139 -6.98 -8.86 -16.93
N GLN A 140 -6.33 -9.97 -17.26
CA GLN A 140 -5.51 -10.72 -16.29
C GLN A 140 -4.34 -9.89 -15.76
N VAL A 141 -3.63 -9.17 -16.63
CA VAL A 141 -2.51 -8.30 -16.22
C VAL A 141 -3.00 -7.19 -15.30
N LYS A 142 -4.17 -6.59 -15.58
CA LYS A 142 -4.79 -5.59 -14.69
C LYS A 142 -5.12 -6.19 -13.32
N LEU A 143 -5.77 -7.35 -13.27
CA LEU A 143 -6.08 -8.03 -12.01
C LEU A 143 -4.82 -8.35 -11.22
N TYR A 144 -3.79 -8.93 -11.85
CA TYR A 144 -2.53 -9.20 -11.17
C TYR A 144 -1.86 -7.94 -10.65
N LYS A 145 -1.94 -6.83 -11.39
CA LYS A 145 -1.41 -5.54 -10.94
C LYS A 145 -2.17 -5.01 -9.73
N GLU A 146 -3.50 -5.05 -9.76
CA GLU A 146 -4.36 -4.60 -8.65
C GLU A 146 -4.13 -5.43 -7.39
N GLU A 147 -4.10 -6.76 -7.50
CA GLU A 147 -3.79 -7.67 -6.40
C GLU A 147 -2.37 -7.42 -5.83
N LEU A 148 -1.40 -7.17 -6.70
CA LEU A 148 -0.04 -6.84 -6.29
C LEU A 148 0.01 -5.50 -5.54
N GLU A 149 -0.67 -4.47 -6.06
CA GLU A 149 -0.77 -3.16 -5.40
C GLU A 149 -1.47 -3.26 -4.05
N GLU A 150 -2.59 -3.99 -3.95
CA GLU A 150 -3.32 -4.18 -2.70
C GLU A 150 -2.49 -4.95 -1.66
N THR A 151 -1.77 -6.00 -2.07
CA THR A 151 -0.90 -6.76 -1.16
C THR A 151 0.29 -5.94 -0.68
N TYR A 152 0.92 -5.14 -1.54
CA TYR A 152 1.99 -4.23 -1.13
C TYR A 152 1.47 -3.11 -0.24
N HIS A 153 0.33 -2.52 -0.57
CA HIS A 153 -0.30 -1.49 0.25
C HIS A 153 -0.62 -2.03 1.65
N SER A 154 -1.25 -3.21 1.73
CA SER A 154 -1.54 -3.89 2.99
C SER A 154 -0.29 -4.19 3.81
N LYS A 155 0.80 -4.65 3.17
CA LYS A 155 2.09 -4.89 3.84
C LYS A 155 2.73 -3.60 4.35
N LEU A 156 2.68 -2.52 3.57
CA LEU A 156 3.22 -1.23 3.96
C LEU A 156 2.44 -0.64 5.14
N GLU A 157 1.12 -0.67 5.10
CA GLU A 157 0.28 -0.22 6.22
C GLU A 157 0.50 -1.08 7.48
N SER A 158 0.58 -2.41 7.35
CA SER A 158 0.91 -3.27 8.49
C SER A 158 2.29 -2.97 9.08
N ALA A 159 3.31 -2.77 8.25
CA ALA A 159 4.65 -2.39 8.69
C ALA A 159 4.66 -1.00 9.36
N ARG A 160 3.94 -0.04 8.78
CA ARG A 160 3.79 1.31 9.35
C ARG A 160 3.12 1.27 10.71
N LEU A 161 2.01 0.55 10.85
CA LEU A 161 1.32 0.36 12.13
C LEU A 161 2.23 -0.32 13.15
N SER A 162 2.99 -1.35 12.75
CA SER A 162 3.96 -2.01 13.64
C SER A 162 5.04 -1.05 14.14
N VAL A 163 5.58 -0.19 13.26
CA VAL A 163 6.54 0.85 13.64
C VAL A 163 5.91 1.87 14.58
N GLU A 164 4.67 2.31 14.32
CA GLU A 164 3.96 3.25 15.18
C GLU A 164 3.68 2.66 16.57
N MET A 165 3.27 1.39 16.65
CA MET A 165 3.08 0.67 17.91
C MET A 165 4.40 0.46 18.65
N SER A 166 5.49 0.13 17.95
CA SER A 166 6.82 0.01 18.56
C SER A 166 7.33 1.38 19.06
N SER A 167 7.07 2.45 18.33
CA SER A 167 7.44 3.82 18.70
C SER A 167 6.66 4.29 19.92
N SER A 168 5.35 4.06 19.95
CA SER A 168 4.51 4.41 21.10
C SER A 168 4.93 3.62 22.34
N ALA A 169 5.17 2.31 22.22
CA ALA A 169 5.71 1.49 23.30
C ALA A 169 7.08 2.01 23.80
N ALA A 170 8.01 2.35 22.90
CA ALA A 170 9.30 2.92 23.27
C ALA A 170 9.16 4.27 23.98
N ASN A 171 8.22 5.12 23.57
CA ASN A 171 7.93 6.39 24.23
C ASN A 171 7.40 6.18 25.64
N THR A 172 6.44 5.26 25.85
CA THR A 172 5.94 4.94 27.20
C THR A 172 7.05 4.44 28.13
N ILE A 173 7.95 3.59 27.63
CA ILE A 173 9.10 3.10 28.41
C ILE A 173 10.06 4.26 28.72
N ARG A 174 10.32 5.17 27.78
CA ARG A 174 11.15 6.36 28.03
C ARG A 174 10.52 7.28 29.07
N GLU A 175 9.21 7.46 29.05
CA GLU A 175 8.47 8.26 30.03
C GLU A 175 8.57 7.65 31.43
N GLN A 176 8.34 6.33 31.57
CA GLN A 176 8.51 5.61 32.84
C GLN A 176 9.96 5.66 33.36
N LEU A 177 10.94 5.57 32.45
CA LEU A 177 12.35 5.73 32.81
C LEU A 177 12.64 7.15 33.31
N ASN A 178 12.06 8.16 32.68
CA ASN A 178 12.23 9.55 33.10
C ASN A 178 11.57 9.81 34.46
N GLU A 179 10.36 9.28 34.68
CA GLU A 179 9.66 9.38 35.96
C GLU A 179 10.45 8.70 37.09
N SER A 180 10.96 7.49 36.86
CA SER A 180 11.79 6.79 37.84
C SER A 180 13.10 7.51 38.12
N ARG A 181 13.75 8.12 37.10
CA ARG A 181 14.93 8.99 37.31
C ARG A 181 14.61 10.19 38.18
N ILE A 182 13.53 10.93 37.88
CA ILE A 182 13.09 12.07 38.70
C ILE A 182 12.82 11.64 40.14
N ARG A 183 12.20 10.47 40.34
CA ARG A 183 11.95 9.90 41.67
C ARG A 183 13.24 9.51 42.40
N ILE A 184 14.22 8.96 41.70
CA ILE A 184 15.54 8.65 42.28
C ILE A 184 16.25 9.95 42.69
N ASP A 185 16.24 10.98 41.85
CA ASP A 185 16.87 12.27 42.15
C ASP A 185 16.19 12.95 43.34
N SER A 186 14.85 12.90 43.41
CA SER A 186 14.11 13.46 44.54
C SER A 186 14.40 12.72 45.84
N LEU A 187 14.39 11.38 45.86
CA LEU A 187 14.74 10.59 47.04
C LEU A 187 16.21 10.79 47.43
N SER A 188 17.11 10.87 46.45
CA SER A 188 18.53 11.14 46.70
C SER A 188 18.72 12.51 47.35
N SER A 189 18.01 13.54 46.89
CA SER A 189 18.06 14.87 47.53
C SER A 189 17.52 14.83 48.98
N HIS A 190 16.44 14.09 49.26
CA HIS A 190 15.94 13.87 50.62
C HIS A 190 16.93 13.11 51.51
N ILE A 191 17.61 12.09 50.99
CA ILE A 191 18.64 11.39 51.74
C ILE A 191 19.78 12.35 52.07
N THR A 192 20.24 13.15 51.11
CA THR A 192 21.32 14.12 51.37
C THR A 192 20.92 15.20 52.37
N SER A 193 19.65 15.64 52.41
CA SER A 193 19.20 16.62 53.40
C SER A 193 19.13 16.00 54.80
N LEU A 194 18.56 14.80 54.94
CA LEU A 194 18.53 14.07 56.21
C LEU A 194 19.93 13.72 56.72
N GLN A 195 20.86 13.36 55.83
CA GLN A 195 22.26 13.13 56.20
C GLN A 195 22.94 14.41 56.71
N LYS A 196 22.67 15.56 56.08
CA LYS A 196 23.17 16.86 56.58
C LYS A 196 22.59 17.20 57.94
N GLU A 197 21.30 16.97 58.13
CA GLU A 197 20.62 17.20 59.40
C GLU A 197 21.16 16.29 60.50
N SER A 198 21.32 14.99 60.22
CA SER A 198 21.91 14.03 61.16
C SER A 198 23.33 14.42 61.55
N ARG A 199 24.16 14.89 60.61
CA ARG A 199 25.51 15.40 60.92
C ARG A 199 25.43 16.64 61.82
N ALA A 200 24.55 17.59 61.51
CA ALA A 200 24.37 18.78 62.33
C ALA A 200 23.92 18.44 63.78
N TRP A 201 23.03 17.46 63.96
CA TRP A 201 22.64 16.98 65.28
C TRP A 201 23.79 16.26 66.01
N GLN A 202 24.59 15.48 65.28
CA GLN A 202 25.77 14.80 65.84
C GLN A 202 26.83 15.81 66.27
N ASP A 203 27.12 16.82 65.45
CA ASP A 203 28.05 17.91 65.79
C ASP A 203 27.56 18.67 67.03
N ARG A 204 26.26 19.01 67.08
CA ARG A 204 25.65 19.67 68.25
C ARG A 204 25.71 18.82 69.51
N ALA A 205 25.52 17.50 69.40
CA ALA A 205 25.68 16.58 70.53
C ALA A 205 27.13 16.56 71.02
N GLN A 206 28.09 16.48 70.11
CA GLN A 206 29.52 16.52 70.44
C GLN A 206 29.94 17.85 71.09
N GLU A 207 29.42 18.98 70.60
CA GLU A 207 29.62 20.29 71.22
C GLU A 207 29.09 20.33 72.65
N LEU A 208 27.86 19.85 72.89
CA LEU A 208 27.26 19.77 74.22
C LEU A 208 28.04 18.83 75.16
N GLU A 209 28.48 17.67 74.67
CA GLU A 209 29.34 16.74 75.43
C GLU A 209 30.68 17.40 75.80
N SER A 210 31.30 18.11 74.86
CA SER A 210 32.56 18.83 75.10
C SER A 210 32.38 19.96 76.13
N SER A 211 31.27 20.70 76.05
CA SER A 211 30.91 21.75 77.00
C SER A 211 30.64 21.18 78.39
N LEU A 212 29.92 20.06 78.48
CA LEU A 212 29.69 19.35 79.74
C LEU A 212 30.99 18.85 80.36
N ALA A 213 31.88 18.26 79.56
CA ALA A 213 33.19 17.82 80.02
C ALA A 213 34.04 18.99 80.54
N GLN A 214 33.99 20.13 79.86
CA GLN A 214 34.66 21.36 80.31
C GLN A 214 34.07 21.89 81.63
N GLU A 215 32.75 21.91 81.77
CA GLU A 215 32.08 22.30 83.03
C GLU A 215 32.41 21.34 84.17
N GLN A 216 32.43 20.02 83.92
CA GLN A 216 32.85 19.04 84.91
C GLN A 216 34.31 19.24 85.34
N GLU A 217 35.22 19.53 84.40
CA GLU A 217 36.62 19.83 84.71
C GLU A 217 36.75 21.13 85.52
N ASN A 218 35.98 22.17 85.18
CA ASN A 218 35.92 23.41 85.95
C ASN A 218 35.39 23.17 87.37
N CYS A 219 34.32 22.38 87.54
CA CYS A 219 33.80 21.96 88.84
C CYS A 219 34.83 21.15 89.64
N ARG A 220 35.58 20.23 89.02
CA ARG A 220 36.64 19.48 89.69
C ARG A 220 37.78 20.38 90.14
N LYS A 221 38.22 21.32 89.29
CA LYS A 221 39.25 22.30 89.64
C LYS A 221 38.83 23.16 90.83
N THR A 222 37.63 23.74 90.78
CA THR A 222 37.09 24.56 91.88
C THR A 222 36.92 23.74 93.16
N LEU A 223 36.46 22.48 93.08
CA LEU A 223 36.38 21.60 94.24
C LEU A 223 37.77 21.31 94.83
N ALA A 224 38.76 21.00 93.99
CA ALA A 224 40.14 20.78 94.43
C ALA A 224 40.77 22.03 95.06
N GLU A 225 40.47 23.23 94.54
CA GLU A 225 40.86 24.50 95.15
C GLU A 225 40.21 24.68 96.53
N LYS A 226 38.91 24.38 96.68
CA LYS A 226 38.23 24.43 97.98
C LYS A 226 38.74 23.39 98.98
N GLU A 227 39.07 22.18 98.53
CA GLU A 227 39.71 21.17 99.38
C GLU A 227 41.09 21.62 99.88
N LYS A 228 41.88 22.28 99.02
CA LYS A 228 43.15 22.91 99.43
C LYS A 228 42.94 24.01 100.45
N GLU A 229 41.99 24.93 100.22
CA GLU A 229 41.64 25.98 101.19
C GLU A 229 41.23 25.37 102.55
N ILE A 230 40.43 24.31 102.55
CA ILE A 230 40.03 23.60 103.79
C ILE A 230 41.24 22.96 104.47
N ALA A 231 42.14 22.32 103.72
CA ALA A 231 43.35 21.72 104.27
C ALA A 231 44.29 22.78 104.87
N GLU A 232 44.44 23.93 104.22
CA GLU A 232 45.19 25.09 104.72
C GLU A 232 44.59 25.61 106.03
N ILE A 233 43.28 25.83 106.09
CA ILE A 233 42.59 26.28 107.33
C ILE A 233 42.73 25.24 108.44
N ARG A 234 42.62 23.94 108.14
CA ARG A 234 42.82 22.86 109.12
C ARG A 234 44.24 22.85 109.66
N ASN A 235 45.25 23.03 108.80
CA ASN A 235 46.65 23.13 109.22
C ASN A 235 46.87 24.35 110.11
N GLN A 236 46.35 25.52 109.73
CA GLN A 236 46.39 26.73 110.57
C GLN A 236 45.69 26.53 111.92
N MET A 237 44.56 25.83 111.95
CA MET A 237 43.84 25.52 113.19
C MET A 237 44.64 24.54 114.07
N GLN A 238 45.29 23.55 113.46
CA GLN A 238 46.16 22.62 114.18
C GLN A 238 47.39 23.34 114.77
N GLU A 239 48.00 24.25 114.00
CA GLU A 239 49.11 25.10 114.45
C GLU A 239 48.67 25.97 115.64
N GLN A 240 47.50 26.61 115.56
CA GLN A 240 46.94 27.35 116.69
C GLN A 240 46.71 26.46 117.92
N LEU A 241 46.18 25.24 117.75
CA LEU A 241 46.00 24.30 118.86
C LEU A 241 47.35 23.94 119.50
N THR A 242 48.39 23.68 118.71
CA THR A 242 49.72 23.40 119.25
C THR A 242 50.32 24.61 119.97
N ASP A 243 50.11 25.82 119.47
CA ASP A 243 50.54 27.05 120.15
C ASP A 243 49.78 27.25 121.47
N TYR A 244 48.47 26.95 121.49
CA TYR A 244 47.65 26.97 122.71
C TYR A 244 48.09 25.92 123.73
N GLU A 245 48.44 24.70 123.31
CA GLU A 245 48.99 23.65 124.17
C GLU A 245 50.33 24.06 124.76
N GLN A 246 51.25 24.59 123.94
CA GLN A 246 52.53 25.14 124.43
C GLN A 246 52.31 26.28 125.43
N LEU A 247 51.37 27.18 125.16
CA LEU A 247 51.03 28.26 126.08
C LEU A 247 50.41 27.74 127.39
N LEU A 248 49.58 26.69 127.30
CA LEU A 248 49.02 26.01 128.47
C LEU A 248 50.10 25.35 129.31
N ASP A 249 51.07 24.68 128.69
CA ASP A 249 52.22 24.07 129.37
C ASP A 249 53.05 25.13 130.11
N VAL A 250 53.32 26.27 129.45
CA VAL A 250 53.95 27.43 130.10
C VAL A 250 53.11 27.93 131.27
N LYS A 251 51.78 28.00 131.12
CA LYS A 251 50.88 28.42 132.20
C LYS A 251 50.89 27.43 133.37
N LEU A 252 50.93 26.12 133.12
CA LEU A 252 51.02 25.09 134.15
C LEU A 252 52.37 25.17 134.88
N ALA A 253 53.46 25.40 134.16
CA ALA A 253 54.77 25.66 134.76
C ALA A 253 54.72 26.88 135.69
N LEU A 254 54.11 27.99 135.24
CA LEU A 254 53.92 29.20 136.04
C LEU A 254 53.01 28.94 137.26
N ASP A 255 51.93 28.18 137.14
CA ASP A 255 51.08 27.80 138.29
C ASP A 255 51.86 26.96 139.30
N MET A 256 52.72 26.05 138.83
CA MET A 256 53.60 25.25 139.69
C MET A 256 54.60 26.16 140.42
N GLU A 257 55.21 27.13 139.73
CA GLU A 257 56.08 28.13 140.34
C GLU A 257 55.33 28.96 141.39
N ILE A 258 54.13 29.46 141.07
CA ILE A 258 53.28 30.20 142.03
C ILE A 258 52.94 29.35 143.24
N ASN A 259 52.59 28.08 143.06
CA ASN A 259 52.32 27.17 144.17
C ASN A 259 53.58 26.88 144.99
N ALA A 260 54.76 26.79 144.36
CA ALA A 260 56.03 26.67 145.06
C ALA A 260 56.34 27.93 145.88
N TYR A 261 56.14 29.12 145.30
CA TYR A 261 56.26 30.40 146.02
C TYR A 261 55.26 30.49 147.17
N ARG A 262 54.00 30.07 146.98
CA ARG A 262 52.98 29.99 148.05
C ARG A 262 53.42 29.07 149.18
N LYS A 263 53.93 27.86 148.89
CA LYS A 263 54.44 26.94 149.92
C LYS A 263 55.66 27.49 150.66
N LEU A 264 56.54 28.22 149.98
CA LEU A 264 57.70 28.88 150.62
C LEU A 264 57.24 29.99 151.57
N LEU A 265 56.20 30.74 151.17
CA LEU A 265 55.55 31.75 152.01
C LEU A 265 54.81 31.12 153.20
N GLU A 266 54.04 30.05 153.00
CA GLU A 266 53.40 29.29 154.08
C GLU A 266 54.44 28.76 155.09
N GLY A 267 55.59 28.27 154.61
CA GLY A 267 56.71 27.83 155.47
C GLY A 267 57.41 28.97 156.23
N GLU A 268 57.48 30.17 155.66
CA GLU A 268 57.94 31.39 156.37
C GLU A 268 56.88 31.89 157.38
N GLU A 269 55.59 31.82 157.04
CA GLU A 269 54.48 32.19 157.91
C GLU A 269 54.41 31.27 159.16
N GLU A 270 54.67 29.97 159.01
CA GLU A 270 54.78 29.00 160.11
C GLU A 270 55.98 29.29 161.04
N ARG A 271 57.10 29.76 160.50
CA ARG A 271 58.31 30.10 161.27
C ARG A 271 58.18 31.40 162.06
N LEU A 272 57.37 32.35 161.58
CA LEU A 272 57.18 33.67 162.16
C LEU A 272 55.98 33.78 163.14
N LYS A 273 55.24 32.69 163.42
CA LYS A 273 54.06 32.67 164.32
C LYS A 273 53.05 33.79 163.99
N LEU A 274 52.85 34.08 162.72
CA LEU A 274 51.83 35.01 162.27
C LEU A 274 50.50 34.24 162.20
N SER A 275 49.49 34.72 162.93
CA SER A 275 48.12 34.20 162.86
C SER A 275 47.65 34.18 161.39
N PRO A 276 47.02 33.10 160.90
CA PRO A 276 46.58 33.04 159.51
C PRO A 276 45.49 34.09 159.29
N SER A 277 45.82 35.17 158.59
CA SER A 277 44.85 36.14 158.12
C SER A 277 44.29 35.65 156.78
N PRO A 278 42.97 35.75 156.54
CA PRO A 278 42.28 34.89 155.59
C PRO A 278 42.56 35.26 154.13
N SER A 279 42.62 34.21 153.31
CA SER A 279 42.58 34.25 151.84
C SER A 279 41.55 35.27 151.33
N SER A 280 42.01 36.32 150.65
CA SER A 280 41.13 37.20 149.90
C SER A 280 40.65 36.45 148.66
N ARG A 281 39.45 35.87 148.79
CA ARG A 281 38.64 35.41 147.66
C ARG A 281 38.38 36.60 146.75
N VAL A 282 39.15 36.73 145.67
CA VAL A 282 38.86 37.68 144.59
C VAL A 282 37.82 37.05 143.68
N THR A 283 36.56 37.39 143.93
CA THR A 283 35.47 37.31 142.96
C THR A 283 35.77 38.27 141.80
N VAL A 284 35.94 37.75 140.59
CA VAL A 284 35.82 38.58 139.38
C VAL A 284 34.57 38.16 138.63
N SER A 285 33.48 38.88 138.93
CA SER A 285 32.40 39.07 137.98
C SER A 285 32.86 40.13 136.99
N ARG A 286 32.96 39.80 135.70
CA ARG A 286 32.97 40.81 134.64
C ARG A 286 32.02 40.44 133.53
N ALA A 287 31.11 41.38 133.33
CA ALA A 287 29.99 41.37 132.43
C ALA A 287 30.41 41.63 130.99
N SER A 288 29.64 41.02 130.08
CA SER A 288 29.16 41.54 128.80
C SER A 288 29.99 42.62 128.08
N SER A 289 30.39 42.30 126.84
CA SER A 289 30.38 43.29 125.77
C SER A 289 29.50 42.79 124.64
N SER A 290 28.31 43.36 124.58
CA SER A 290 27.35 43.28 123.49
C SER A 290 27.86 44.08 122.29
N ARG A 291 27.87 43.49 121.10
CA ARG A 291 27.72 44.26 119.86
C ARG A 291 26.74 43.60 118.89
N SER A 292 25.48 43.88 119.19
CA SER A 292 24.43 44.40 118.30
C SER A 292 24.45 44.09 116.80
N VAL A 293 23.43 43.32 116.38
CA VAL A 293 22.39 43.58 115.34
C VAL A 293 22.95 43.94 113.93
N ARG A 294 22.58 43.24 112.84
CA ARG A 294 21.28 43.44 112.17
C ARG A 294 20.92 42.34 111.17
N THR A 295 19.64 41.98 111.25
CA THR A 295 18.81 41.24 110.31
C THR A 295 18.42 42.09 109.09
N ALA A 296 18.40 41.48 107.91
CA ALA A 296 17.46 41.72 106.82
C ALA A 296 17.55 40.47 105.91
N GLY A 297 16.54 39.63 105.75
CA GLY A 297 15.23 39.96 105.24
C GLY A 297 15.16 39.65 103.74
N GLY A 298 15.36 38.39 103.35
CA GLY A 298 15.32 37.91 101.95
C GLY A 298 14.32 36.76 101.79
N LYS A 299 13.24 37.03 101.05
CA LYS A 299 12.02 36.22 100.95
C LYS A 299 12.27 34.86 100.28
N ARG A 300 11.78 33.80 100.91
CA ARG A 300 11.62 32.47 100.31
C ARG A 300 10.58 32.53 99.19
N LYS A 301 10.98 32.16 97.97
CA LYS A 301 10.08 31.90 96.84
C LYS A 301 9.55 30.46 96.98
N ARG A 302 8.23 30.34 97.11
CA ARG A 302 7.49 29.08 97.20
C ARG A 302 7.47 28.44 95.81
N ILE A 303 7.80 27.15 95.77
CA ILE A 303 7.67 26.28 94.60
C ILE A 303 6.20 25.89 94.50
N ASP A 304 5.60 26.11 93.33
CA ASP A 304 4.28 25.62 92.98
C ASP A 304 4.49 24.36 92.13
N VAL A 305 3.90 23.25 92.55
CA VAL A 305 3.94 21.95 91.86
C VAL A 305 2.59 21.82 91.18
N GLU A 306 2.58 21.98 89.85
CA GLU A 306 1.42 21.72 89.03
C GLU A 306 1.53 20.28 88.52
N GLU A 307 0.80 19.38 89.18
CA GLU A 307 0.54 18.01 88.74
C GLU A 307 -0.44 18.09 87.56
N SER A 308 -0.05 17.59 86.39
CA SER A 308 -0.95 17.37 85.28
C SER A 308 -0.75 15.97 84.71
N GLU A 309 -1.86 15.24 84.74
CA GLU A 309 -2.02 13.83 84.48
C GLU A 309 -1.64 13.44 83.05
N ALA A 310 -0.76 12.45 82.92
CA ALA A 310 -0.58 11.72 81.67
C ALA A 310 -1.55 10.52 81.65
N SER A 311 -2.71 10.69 81.00
CA SER A 311 -3.57 9.55 80.65
C SER A 311 -2.92 8.74 79.53
N SER A 312 -2.42 7.56 79.88
CA SER A 312 -1.99 6.51 78.94
C SER A 312 -3.23 5.77 78.43
N SER A 313 -3.64 6.03 77.18
CA SER A 313 -4.64 5.21 76.49
C SER A 313 -3.94 4.05 75.75
N VAL A 314 -3.87 2.90 76.42
CA VAL A 314 -3.41 1.65 75.80
C VAL A 314 -4.54 1.08 74.94
N THR A 315 -4.42 1.19 73.62
CA THR A 315 -5.28 0.48 72.67
C THR A 315 -4.77 -0.95 72.48
N ILE A 316 -5.54 -1.93 72.96
CA ILE A 316 -5.26 -3.36 72.79
C ILE A 316 -5.66 -3.75 71.35
N SER A 317 -4.68 -4.11 70.52
CA SER A 317 -4.91 -4.68 69.19
C SER A 317 -4.69 -6.20 69.23
N HIS A 318 -5.72 -6.96 68.83
CA HIS A 318 -5.58 -8.39 68.55
C HIS A 318 -5.34 -8.57 67.05
N SER A 319 -4.22 -9.19 66.67
CA SER A 319 -3.95 -9.63 65.30
C SER A 319 -4.00 -11.16 65.22
N ALA A 320 -4.70 -11.66 64.21
CA ALA A 320 -4.65 -13.05 63.78
C ALA A 320 -4.41 -13.05 62.27
N SER A 321 -3.52 -13.92 61.79
CA SER A 321 -3.16 -14.03 60.38
C SER A 321 -3.50 -15.42 59.84
N ALA A 322 -4.01 -15.46 58.62
CA ALA A 322 -4.22 -16.67 57.83
C ALA A 322 -3.81 -16.38 56.39
N THR A 323 -3.17 -17.35 55.73
CA THR A 323 -2.77 -17.25 54.33
C THR A 323 -3.83 -17.92 53.47
N GLY A 324 -4.51 -17.14 52.62
CA GLY A 324 -5.54 -17.62 51.72
C GLY A 324 -5.81 -16.59 50.63
N ASN A 325 -6.43 -17.00 49.53
CA ASN A 325 -6.86 -16.07 48.50
C ASN A 325 -8.04 -15.25 49.08
N VAL A 326 -8.00 -13.93 48.94
CA VAL A 326 -9.04 -13.04 49.47
C VAL A 326 -9.67 -12.26 48.32
N SER A 327 -11.00 -12.22 48.26
CA SER A 327 -11.76 -11.40 47.32
C SER A 327 -12.54 -10.31 48.05
N ILE A 328 -12.63 -9.13 47.45
CA ILE A 328 -13.46 -8.02 47.95
C ILE A 328 -14.90 -8.28 47.46
N GLU A 329 -15.83 -8.50 48.39
CA GLU A 329 -17.22 -8.87 48.05
C GLU A 329 -18.12 -7.62 47.98
N GLU A 330 -17.90 -6.64 48.86
CA GLU A 330 -18.66 -5.39 48.89
C GLU A 330 -17.78 -4.20 49.31
N ILE A 331 -17.96 -3.07 48.63
CA ILE A 331 -17.37 -1.78 48.96
C ILE A 331 -18.53 -0.86 49.38
N ASP A 332 -18.44 -0.29 50.58
CA ASP A 332 -19.41 0.71 51.04
C ASP A 332 -19.33 1.95 50.13
N VAL A 333 -20.47 2.43 49.65
CA VAL A 333 -20.58 3.57 48.71
C VAL A 333 -20.09 4.88 49.34
N ASP A 334 -20.12 4.96 50.67
CA ASP A 334 -19.60 6.08 51.46
C ASP A 334 -18.11 5.91 51.83
N GLY A 335 -17.46 4.80 51.44
CA GLY A 335 -16.04 4.56 51.65
C GLY A 335 -15.62 4.28 53.10
N LYS A 336 -16.56 3.97 54.00
CA LYS A 336 -16.25 3.79 55.43
C LYS A 336 -15.69 2.40 55.75
N PHE A 337 -16.02 1.38 54.95
CA PHE A 337 -15.46 0.05 55.11
C PHE A 337 -15.47 -0.76 53.81
N ILE A 338 -14.65 -1.82 53.79
CA ILE A 338 -14.67 -2.86 52.76
C ILE A 338 -14.85 -4.22 53.43
N ARG A 339 -15.58 -5.12 52.77
CA ARG A 339 -15.76 -6.50 53.24
C ARG A 339 -14.88 -7.45 52.45
N LEU A 340 -13.96 -8.11 53.14
CA LEU A 340 -13.06 -9.10 52.59
C LEU A 340 -13.57 -10.51 52.91
N LYS A 341 -13.61 -11.39 51.91
CA LYS A 341 -13.97 -12.80 52.06
C LYS A 341 -12.78 -13.68 51.70
N ASN A 342 -12.40 -14.58 52.60
CA ASN A 342 -11.37 -15.58 52.33
C ASN A 342 -11.99 -16.70 51.48
N THR A 343 -11.46 -16.92 50.28
CA THR A 343 -11.90 -17.95 49.33
C THR A 343 -11.04 -19.21 49.38
N SER A 344 -10.23 -19.40 50.43
CA SER A 344 -9.31 -20.55 50.55
C SER A 344 -9.96 -21.94 50.65
N GLU A 345 -11.29 -22.04 50.81
CA GLU A 345 -12.02 -23.32 50.91
C GLU A 345 -13.00 -23.56 49.74
N GLN A 346 -12.81 -22.89 48.59
CA GLN A 346 -13.60 -23.13 47.37
C GLN A 346 -12.81 -23.84 46.26
#